data_AF-A0A099KFL5-F1
#
_entry.id   AF-A0A099KFL5-F1
#
_cell.length_a   1.000
_cell.length_b   1.000
_cell.length_c   1.000
_cell.angle_alpha   90.00
_cell.angle_beta   90.00
_cell.angle_gamma   90.00
#
_symmetry.space_group_name_H-M   'P 1'
#
loop_
_entity.id
_entity.type
_entity.pdbx_description
1 polymer ?
#
loop_
_entity_poly.entity_id
_entity_poly.type
_entity_poly.pdbx_seq_one_letter_code
_entity_poly.pdbx_strand_id
1 'polypeptide(L)'
;MNITYLSAVAATLTNGNKSITVTGEHVDFSKADDYLAVVDNGLYVLRVESGTAPDINGDSTLILVDAWSGATLSNKDLFVFPTFAKIYESVAAMSALNDVTRGILTKLKDLLTATTPTIDIAVGQTTSITTVPYQYLIDQLQTAIANNAQLISDEVTASLAKIRYSKLDNPLCHLFKKNKLVDTLQGELTWSRATTATYIDRYGVLKTAAIDEPRQEAEGWLIEGTSTNLILWSEDIANVSWTKGSNVAVTSDFDVAPDGSTTTDLITLSLEDGHQIVQIFQQEDSKEYTFSIWLKSSQYSSVNFQLAYYDGGAFKDGVNVNLTAEFQRFEFTFTTVIGNVSPQIRLNGFSNGSDGDSFEIWGAQLEKLPFASSYIPTTNSAATRASDRLSIPFYGNMLTPVSNFSISTCFSVLGWVNYNNIFATSNNFADGKIQAFAHPAQTVATNIGGVSDAVSSPSISLQGESQRYTLVGDGEFYNAYSDDKVGMAKAIVNPVIGSDTHLILGASSMSGSGHLFGHLNDFRTYDFALNSDEVSFLAGE
;
A
#
# COMPACT_ATOMS: atom_id res chain seq x y z
N MET A 1 43.49 59.45 49.57
CA MET A 1 44.94 59.71 49.63
C MET A 1 45.08 61.15 50.10
N ASN A 2 45.46 61.39 51.35
CA ASN A 2 45.67 62.78 51.81
C ASN A 2 46.97 63.27 51.17
N ILE A 3 46.87 64.26 50.28
CA ILE A 3 48.04 64.91 49.69
C ILE A 3 48.62 65.80 50.79
N THR A 4 49.70 65.36 51.43
CA THR A 4 50.42 66.16 52.40
C THR A 4 51.29 67.16 51.64
N TYR A 5 50.95 68.44 51.77
CA TYR A 5 51.77 69.53 51.26
C TYR A 5 52.87 69.85 52.26
N LEU A 6 54.09 70.09 51.78
CA LEU A 6 55.24 70.47 52.62
C LEU A 6 55.53 71.95 52.40
N SER A 7 55.89 72.68 53.46
CA SER A 7 56.17 74.12 53.37
C SER A 7 57.27 74.56 54.32
N ALA A 8 58.07 75.54 53.91
CA ALA A 8 59.09 76.21 54.71
C ALA A 8 59.12 77.73 54.43
N VAL A 9 59.64 78.56 55.33
CA VAL A 9 59.67 80.04 55.18
C VAL A 9 61.08 80.63 55.03
N ALA A 10 62.11 79.86 55.37
CA ALA A 10 63.52 80.24 55.34
C ALA A 10 64.33 79.35 54.37
N ALA A 11 63.83 79.21 53.13
CA ALA A 11 64.54 78.48 52.09
C ALA A 11 65.58 79.38 51.39
N THR A 12 66.77 78.83 51.16
CA THR A 12 67.86 79.49 50.44
C THR A 12 68.27 78.67 49.23
N LEU A 13 68.26 79.31 48.06
CA LEU A 13 68.66 78.74 46.77
C LEU A 13 69.68 79.68 46.11
N THR A 14 70.94 79.23 46.08
CA THR A 14 72.03 80.01 45.50
C THR A 14 72.09 79.85 43.99
N ASN A 15 72.46 80.92 43.29
CA ASN A 15 72.73 80.85 41.86
C ASN A 15 73.81 79.79 41.54
N GLY A 16 73.55 78.98 40.52
CA GLY A 16 74.38 77.87 40.07
C GLY A 16 74.18 76.57 40.84
N ASN A 17 73.43 76.57 41.94
CA ASN A 17 73.20 75.37 42.76
C ASN A 17 71.90 74.66 42.41
N LYS A 18 71.88 73.34 42.63
CA LYS A 18 70.66 72.51 42.55
C LYS A 18 69.96 72.35 43.89
N SER A 19 70.58 72.81 44.98
CA SER A 19 70.11 72.56 46.33
C SER A 19 69.39 73.77 46.90
N ILE A 20 68.13 73.60 47.26
CA ILE A 20 67.42 74.50 48.16
C ILE A 20 67.69 74.01 49.57
N THR A 21 68.36 74.82 50.37
CA THR A 21 68.60 74.52 51.79
C THR A 21 67.56 75.24 52.63
N VAL A 22 66.87 74.51 53.49
CA VAL A 22 65.95 75.05 54.49
C VAL A 22 66.64 74.89 55.83
N THR A 23 66.82 75.99 56.55
CA THR A 23 67.60 76.00 57.80
C THR A 23 66.69 76.18 59.01
N GLY A 24 66.78 75.28 59.98
CA GLY A 24 66.15 75.38 61.30
C GLY A 24 64.65 75.12 61.37
N GLU A 25 64.01 74.60 60.30
CA GLU A 25 62.54 74.45 60.23
C GLU A 25 62.02 73.02 60.40
N HIS A 26 62.91 72.02 60.45
CA HIS A 26 62.54 70.61 60.66
C HIS A 26 61.54 70.02 59.63
N VAL A 27 61.55 70.50 58.38
CA VAL A 27 60.68 69.96 57.32
C VAL A 27 61.32 68.73 56.67
N ASP A 28 60.56 67.64 56.52
CA ASP A 28 61.05 66.40 55.92
C ASP A 28 60.72 66.31 54.43
N PHE A 29 61.77 66.46 53.62
CA PHE A 29 61.69 66.36 52.16
C PHE A 29 62.14 65.01 51.61
N SER A 30 62.39 64.00 52.47
CA SER A 30 62.90 62.68 52.06
C SER A 30 61.99 61.89 51.12
N LYS A 31 60.72 62.29 50.98
CA LYS A 31 59.72 61.67 50.09
C LYS A 31 59.21 62.61 49.00
N ALA A 32 59.91 63.71 48.75
CA ALA A 32 59.53 64.71 47.75
C ALA A 32 60.07 64.38 46.34
N ASP A 33 60.35 63.11 46.07
CA ASP A 33 60.76 62.59 44.76
C ASP A 33 59.63 62.72 43.73
N ASP A 34 59.93 63.37 42.59
CA ASP A 34 58.97 63.76 41.53
C ASP A 34 57.87 64.75 41.98
N TYR A 35 58.21 65.64 42.92
CA TYR A 35 57.36 66.76 43.34
C TYR A 35 57.74 68.06 42.61
N LEU A 36 56.88 69.06 42.73
CA LEU A 36 57.18 70.45 42.34
C LEU A 36 57.40 71.28 43.60
N ALA A 37 58.49 72.04 43.62
CA ALA A 37 58.81 73.03 44.63
C ALA A 37 58.50 74.43 44.10
N VAL A 38 57.82 75.22 44.90
CA VAL A 38 57.37 76.57 44.58
C VAL A 38 58.05 77.52 45.55
N VAL A 39 58.84 78.46 45.03
CA VAL A 39 59.70 79.34 45.84
C VAL A 39 59.34 80.81 45.62
N ASP A 40 59.56 81.63 46.65
CA ASP A 40 59.34 83.09 46.65
C ASP A 40 57.89 83.45 46.32
N ASN A 41 56.96 82.98 47.16
CA ASN A 41 55.53 83.26 47.06
C ASN A 41 54.89 82.90 45.70
N GLY A 42 55.33 81.81 45.07
CA GLY A 42 54.73 81.34 43.82
C GLY A 42 55.45 81.79 42.57
N LEU A 43 56.47 82.64 42.69
CA LEU A 43 57.12 83.23 41.52
C LEU A 43 57.88 82.20 40.70
N TYR A 44 58.44 81.17 41.35
CA TYR A 44 59.21 80.13 40.69
C TYR A 44 58.67 78.75 41.01
N VAL A 45 58.44 77.94 39.98
CA VAL A 45 58.05 76.54 40.10
C VAL A 45 59.17 75.69 39.53
N LEU A 46 59.74 74.84 40.37
CA LEU A 46 60.96 74.10 40.12
C LEU A 46 60.69 72.61 40.34
N ARG A 47 61.30 71.76 39.50
CA ARG A 47 61.15 70.31 39.62
C ARG A 47 62.10 69.78 40.67
N VAL A 48 61.56 69.01 41.62
CA VAL A 48 62.34 68.35 42.65
C VAL A 48 62.73 66.96 42.15
N GLU A 49 64.01 66.65 42.25
CA GLU A 49 64.55 65.32 41.99
C GLU A 49 64.48 64.46 43.25
N SER A 50 64.89 65.01 44.39
CA SER A 50 64.87 64.32 45.69
C SER A 50 64.96 65.34 46.84
N GLY A 51 64.85 64.86 48.07
CA GLY A 51 65.13 65.67 49.24
C GLY A 51 65.65 64.84 50.41
N THR A 52 66.03 65.52 51.48
CA THR A 52 66.52 64.89 52.71
C THR A 52 65.54 65.10 53.85
N ALA A 53 65.57 64.19 54.83
CA ALA A 53 65.00 64.44 56.13
C ALA A 53 65.78 65.57 56.83
N PRO A 54 65.16 66.29 57.79
CA PRO A 54 65.87 67.31 58.55
C PRO A 54 66.95 66.67 59.43
N ASP A 55 68.09 67.34 59.53
CA ASP A 55 69.16 66.95 60.43
C ASP A 55 68.82 67.33 61.89
N ILE A 56 69.78 67.11 62.80
CA ILE A 56 69.59 67.40 64.23
C ILE A 56 69.38 68.90 64.52
N ASN A 57 69.83 69.79 63.62
CA ASN A 57 69.65 71.24 63.73
C ASN A 57 68.34 71.71 63.06
N GLY A 58 67.60 70.80 62.44
CA GLY A 58 66.37 71.11 61.70
C GLY A 58 66.62 71.52 60.25
N ASP A 59 67.83 71.34 59.75
CA ASP A 59 68.20 71.71 58.39
C ASP A 59 67.87 70.58 57.43
N SER A 60 67.21 70.90 56.32
CA SER A 60 66.84 69.93 55.28
C SER A 60 67.15 70.51 53.91
N THR A 61 67.36 69.62 52.93
CA THR A 61 67.70 70.05 51.57
C THR A 61 66.75 69.41 50.57
N LEU A 62 66.29 70.20 49.61
CA LEU A 62 65.68 69.72 48.38
C LEU A 62 66.68 69.84 47.25
N ILE A 63 66.80 68.77 46.47
CA ILE A 63 67.61 68.74 45.27
C ILE A 63 66.68 68.89 44.08
N LEU A 64 66.92 69.92 43.29
CA LEU A 64 66.21 70.21 42.05
C LEU A 64 66.82 69.40 40.91
N VAL A 65 65.97 69.04 39.94
CA VAL A 65 66.41 68.36 38.72
C VAL A 65 67.44 69.21 37.96
N ASP A 66 67.19 70.52 37.89
CA ASP A 66 68.02 71.47 37.15
C ASP A 66 68.68 72.50 38.09
N ALA A 67 69.85 73.01 37.71
CA ALA A 67 70.56 74.03 38.49
C ALA A 67 69.85 75.39 38.40
N TRP A 68 69.75 76.09 39.51
CA TRP A 68 69.13 77.41 39.56
C TRP A 68 70.01 78.45 38.86
N SER A 69 69.52 79.03 37.77
CA SER A 69 70.24 80.04 36.99
C SER A 69 69.84 81.48 37.32
N GLY A 70 68.93 81.67 38.29
CA GLY A 70 68.45 82.99 38.70
C GLY A 70 69.35 83.63 39.78
N ALA A 71 68.97 84.83 40.22
CA ALA A 71 69.65 85.47 41.36
C ALA A 71 69.50 84.62 42.63
N THR A 72 70.50 84.67 43.52
CA THR A 72 70.45 83.94 44.80
C THR A 72 69.24 84.39 45.61
N LEU A 73 68.39 83.43 45.95
CA LEU A 73 67.24 83.61 46.82
C LEU A 73 67.67 83.19 48.23
N SER A 74 67.49 84.08 49.20
CA SER A 74 67.81 83.81 50.61
C SER A 74 66.59 84.10 51.48
N ASN A 75 66.31 83.20 52.43
CA ASN A 75 65.17 83.24 53.35
C ASN A 75 63.82 83.51 52.65
N LYS A 76 63.47 82.65 51.70
CA LYS A 76 62.21 82.72 50.94
C LYS A 76 61.26 81.59 51.32
N ASP A 77 59.97 81.86 51.13
CA ASP A 77 58.91 80.85 51.26
C ASP A 77 59.08 79.76 50.20
N LEU A 78 58.84 78.52 50.62
CA LEU A 78 58.93 77.30 49.83
C LEU A 78 57.69 76.44 50.09
N PHE A 79 57.07 75.93 49.03
CA PHE A 79 55.94 75.02 49.09
C PHE A 79 56.13 73.85 48.12
N VAL A 80 55.90 72.61 48.54
CA VAL A 80 56.24 71.40 47.76
C VAL A 80 55.06 70.42 47.68
N PHE A 81 54.76 69.91 46.47
CA PHE A 81 53.61 69.02 46.20
C PHE A 81 53.83 67.97 45.09
N PRO A 82 53.16 66.80 45.15
CA PRO A 82 53.38 65.70 44.19
C PRO A 82 52.84 65.98 42.80
N THR A 83 53.40 65.32 41.80
CA THR A 83 52.85 65.28 40.43
C THR A 83 51.82 64.14 40.25
N PHE A 84 50.85 64.29 39.32
CA PHE A 84 49.82 63.29 39.02
C PHE A 84 50.26 62.19 38.01
N ALA A 85 51.54 62.15 37.64
CA ALA A 85 52.05 61.33 36.53
C ALA A 85 51.72 59.82 36.66
N LYS A 86 51.82 59.25 37.87
CA LYS A 86 51.60 57.81 38.13
C LYS A 86 50.16 57.34 37.90
N ILE A 87 49.16 58.23 37.97
CA ILE A 87 47.75 57.87 37.68
C ILE A 87 47.54 57.67 36.18
N TYR A 88 48.15 58.51 35.34
CA TYR A 88 48.07 58.37 33.88
C TYR A 88 48.67 57.05 33.39
N GLU A 89 49.79 56.63 33.98
CA GLU A 89 50.42 55.34 33.67
C GLU A 89 49.50 54.15 33.99
N SER A 90 48.80 54.21 35.12
CA SER A 90 47.87 53.14 35.55
C SER A 90 46.66 53.03 34.61
N VAL A 91 46.06 54.15 34.20
CA VAL A 91 44.94 54.17 33.25
C VAL A 91 45.38 53.67 31.86
N ALA A 92 46.58 54.06 31.40
CA ALA A 92 47.14 53.56 30.15
C ALA A 92 47.34 52.03 30.17
N ALA A 93 47.85 51.49 31.29
CA ALA A 93 48.02 50.04 31.46
C ALA A 93 46.67 49.29 31.42
N MET A 94 45.61 49.83 32.04
CA MET A 94 44.27 49.25 31.98
C MET A 94 43.68 49.26 30.57
N SER A 95 43.89 50.34 29.80
CA SER A 95 43.45 50.42 28.41
C SER A 95 44.14 49.35 27.56
N ALA A 96 45.46 49.19 27.72
CA ALA A 96 46.22 48.18 26.99
C ALA A 96 45.74 46.75 27.26
N LEU A 97 45.40 46.42 28.51
CA LEU A 97 44.84 45.11 28.87
C LEU A 97 43.48 44.85 28.23
N ASN A 98 42.62 45.88 28.15
CA ASN A 98 41.30 45.76 27.54
C ASN A 98 41.40 45.51 26.02
N ASP A 99 42.36 46.17 25.35
CA ASP A 99 42.61 45.95 23.92
C ASP A 99 43.11 44.53 23.64
N VAL A 100 43.97 43.96 24.50
CA VAL A 100 44.38 42.56 24.41
C VAL A 100 43.17 41.62 24.54
N THR A 101 42.33 41.88 25.54
CA THR A 101 41.12 41.06 25.80
C THR A 101 40.18 41.10 24.60
N ARG A 102 39.89 42.29 24.06
CA ARG A 102 39.09 42.45 22.83
C ARG A 102 39.69 41.71 21.64
N GLY A 103 41.02 41.78 21.47
CA GLY A 103 41.71 41.05 20.40
C GLY A 103 41.54 39.53 20.49
N ILE A 104 41.59 38.96 21.70
CA ILE A 104 41.34 37.53 21.92
C ILE A 104 39.89 37.17 21.59
N LEU A 105 38.93 37.96 22.07
CA LEU A 105 37.50 37.71 21.81
C LEU A 105 37.17 37.77 20.32
N THR A 106 37.74 38.71 19.58
CA THR A 106 37.56 38.80 18.12
C THR A 106 38.06 37.54 17.43
N LYS A 107 39.27 37.07 17.76
CA LYS A 107 39.83 35.84 17.16
C LYS A 107 38.98 34.60 17.45
N LEU A 108 38.46 34.47 18.68
CA LEU A 108 37.56 33.37 19.04
C LEU A 108 36.23 33.45 18.28
N LYS A 109 35.67 34.66 18.16
CA LYS A 109 34.46 34.89 17.36
C LYS A 109 34.69 34.49 15.90
N ASP A 110 35.80 34.91 15.32
CA ASP A 110 36.14 34.61 13.92
C ASP A 110 36.30 33.09 13.71
N LEU A 111 36.96 32.39 14.63
CA LEU A 111 37.09 30.92 14.60
C LEU A 111 35.74 30.20 14.70
N LEU A 112 34.80 30.76 15.48
CA LEU A 112 33.48 30.18 15.69
C LEU A 112 32.49 30.47 14.56
N THR A 113 32.64 31.59 13.85
CA THR A 113 31.58 32.10 12.94
C THR A 113 31.98 32.18 11.47
N ALA A 114 33.27 32.11 11.13
CA ALA A 114 33.68 32.17 9.74
C ALA A 114 33.22 30.93 8.95
N THR A 115 32.70 31.16 7.75
CA THR A 115 32.18 30.12 6.84
C THR A 115 33.13 29.82 5.68
N THR A 116 34.30 30.44 5.65
CA THR A 116 35.33 30.17 4.65
C THR A 116 36.13 28.91 5.02
N PRO A 117 36.68 28.17 4.03
CA PRO A 117 37.43 26.94 4.28
C PRO A 117 38.63 27.11 5.21
N THR A 118 39.24 28.30 5.17
CA THR A 118 40.38 28.65 6.01
C THR A 118 40.23 30.08 6.51
N ILE A 119 40.84 30.34 7.67
CA ILE A 119 41.02 31.68 8.23
C ILE A 119 42.42 31.80 8.82
N ASP A 120 43.02 32.98 8.71
CA ASP A 120 44.31 33.28 9.33
C ASP A 120 44.11 33.96 10.69
N ILE A 121 44.61 33.34 11.75
CA ILE A 121 44.55 33.88 13.11
C ILE A 121 45.94 34.38 13.50
N ALA A 122 46.07 35.68 13.75
CA ALA A 122 47.32 36.25 14.23
C ALA A 122 47.68 35.71 15.64
N VAL A 123 48.90 35.20 15.81
CA VAL A 123 49.45 34.71 17.10
C VAL A 123 50.60 35.59 17.62
N GLY A 124 51.04 36.58 16.83
CA GLY A 124 52.00 37.62 17.21
C GLY A 124 51.83 38.85 16.32
N GLN A 125 52.78 39.79 16.35
CA GLN A 125 52.72 40.98 15.49
C GLN A 125 52.98 40.68 14.00
N THR A 126 53.71 39.61 13.71
CA THR A 126 54.11 39.24 12.34
C THR A 126 53.77 37.80 11.96
N THR A 127 53.15 37.05 12.87
CA THR A 127 52.88 35.62 12.70
C THR A 127 51.39 35.32 12.77
N SER A 128 50.90 34.55 11.81
CA SER A 128 49.54 34.00 11.78
C SER A 128 49.59 32.48 11.64
N ILE A 129 48.53 31.83 12.10
CA ILE A 129 48.27 30.40 11.88
C ILE A 129 47.00 30.31 11.03
N THR A 130 47.10 29.62 9.90
CA THR A 130 45.94 29.27 9.08
C THR A 130 45.24 28.07 9.71
N THR A 131 43.95 28.20 9.99
CA THR A 131 43.12 27.14 10.59
C THR A 131 41.78 27.05 9.88
N VAL A 132 41.09 25.92 10.08
CA VAL A 132 39.71 25.73 9.62
C VAL A 132 38.74 26.22 10.70
N PRO A 133 37.82 27.15 10.39
CA PRO A 133 36.78 27.58 11.32
C PRO A 133 35.79 26.48 11.69
N TYR A 134 35.19 26.59 12.87
CA TYR A 134 34.22 25.62 13.38
C TYR A 134 32.91 25.63 12.58
N GLN A 135 32.40 26.82 12.20
CA GLN A 135 31.17 26.92 11.43
C GLN A 135 31.31 26.29 10.04
N TYR A 136 32.45 26.50 9.36
CA TYR A 136 32.72 25.82 8.08
C TYR A 136 32.66 24.29 8.20
N LEU A 137 33.25 23.71 9.26
CA LEU A 137 33.17 22.26 9.50
C LEU A 137 31.73 21.78 9.75
N ILE A 138 30.92 22.56 10.47
CA ILE A 138 29.49 22.27 10.66
C ILE A 138 28.77 22.27 9.32
N ASP A 139 28.98 23.29 8.49
CA ASP A 139 28.31 23.42 7.18
C ASP A 139 28.69 22.24 6.26
N GLN A 140 29.97 21.82 6.26
CA GLN A 140 30.43 20.63 5.53
C GLN A 140 29.78 19.35 6.05
N LEU A 141 29.68 19.17 7.37
CA LEU A 141 29.03 18.01 7.96
C LEU A 141 27.53 17.96 7.63
N GLN A 142 26.83 19.08 7.72
CA GLN A 142 25.41 19.17 7.36
C GLN A 142 25.19 18.84 5.88
N THR A 143 26.06 19.33 5.00
CA THR A 143 26.03 19.01 3.56
C THR A 143 26.25 17.51 3.33
N ALA A 144 27.22 16.90 4.02
CA ALA A 144 27.49 15.46 3.92
C ALA A 144 26.30 14.61 4.42
N ILE A 145 25.65 15.01 5.51
CA ILE A 145 24.44 14.34 6.03
C ILE A 145 23.31 14.40 5.00
N ALA A 146 23.06 15.57 4.38
CA ALA A 146 22.03 15.74 3.36
C ALA A 146 22.31 14.88 2.12
N ASN A 147 23.55 14.86 1.64
CA ASN A 147 23.95 14.04 0.50
C ASN A 147 23.79 12.54 0.79
N ASN A 148 24.18 12.06 1.98
CA ASN A 148 24.00 10.66 2.37
C ASN A 148 22.51 10.28 2.47
N ALA A 149 21.66 11.16 2.99
CA ALA A 149 20.21 10.92 3.02
C ALA A 149 19.63 10.77 1.61
N GLN A 150 20.08 11.61 0.66
CA GLN A 150 19.68 11.51 -0.74
C GLN A 150 20.17 10.20 -1.38
N LEU A 151 21.44 9.83 -1.20
CA LEU A 151 21.99 8.58 -1.73
C LEU A 151 21.23 7.35 -1.22
N ILE A 152 20.90 7.31 0.08
CA ILE A 152 20.10 6.23 0.66
C ILE A 152 18.70 6.19 0.01
N SER A 153 18.05 7.35 -0.16
CA SER A 153 16.75 7.44 -0.84
C SER A 153 16.83 6.94 -2.29
N ASP A 154 17.87 7.31 -3.02
CA ASP A 154 18.08 6.91 -4.41
C ASP A 154 18.36 5.40 -4.51
N GLU A 155 19.18 4.84 -3.62
CA GLU A 155 19.44 3.40 -3.53
C GLU A 155 18.19 2.59 -3.17
N VAL A 156 17.40 3.06 -2.20
CA VAL A 156 16.12 2.44 -1.83
C VAL A 156 15.15 2.48 -3.02
N THR A 157 15.02 3.62 -3.69
CA THR A 157 14.16 3.78 -4.87
C THR A 157 14.61 2.87 -6.01
N ALA A 158 15.91 2.81 -6.28
CA ALA A 158 16.49 1.92 -7.30
C ALA A 158 16.33 0.43 -6.95
N SER A 159 16.36 0.08 -5.66
CA SER A 159 16.13 -1.29 -5.19
C SER A 159 14.65 -1.68 -5.29
N LEU A 160 13.73 -0.80 -4.89
CA LEU A 160 12.29 -1.00 -5.04
C LEU A 160 11.90 -1.14 -6.52
N ALA A 161 12.53 -0.39 -7.43
CA ALA A 161 12.31 -0.52 -8.87
C ALA A 161 12.76 -1.87 -9.46
N LYS A 162 13.61 -2.63 -8.76
CA LYS A 162 14.04 -3.99 -9.17
C LYS A 162 13.13 -5.08 -8.63
N ILE A 163 12.28 -4.78 -7.65
CA ILE A 163 11.31 -5.74 -7.14
C ILE A 163 10.23 -5.91 -8.20
N ARG A 164 10.12 -7.13 -8.72
CA ARG A 164 9.04 -7.56 -9.60
C ARG A 164 7.84 -7.95 -8.74
N TYR A 165 6.72 -7.25 -8.88
CA TYR A 165 5.49 -7.52 -8.13
C TYR A 165 4.28 -7.38 -9.05
N SER A 166 3.17 -8.05 -8.74
CA SER A 166 1.95 -7.88 -9.53
C SER A 166 1.39 -6.47 -9.31
N LYS A 167 1.00 -5.80 -10.40
CA LYS A 167 0.33 -4.49 -10.33
C LYS A 167 -1.05 -4.57 -9.68
N LEU A 168 -1.60 -5.79 -9.60
CA LEU A 168 -2.81 -6.15 -8.89
C LEU A 168 -2.51 -6.99 -7.64
N ASP A 169 -1.36 -6.81 -6.99
CA ASP A 169 -0.91 -7.59 -5.82
C ASP A 169 -1.27 -6.91 -4.49
N ASN A 170 -2.57 -6.68 -4.30
CA ASN A 170 -3.02 -6.31 -2.96
C ASN A 170 -3.01 -7.58 -2.09
N PRO A 171 -2.65 -7.55 -0.80
CA PRO A 171 -3.04 -8.62 0.11
C PRO A 171 -4.56 -8.88 0.10
N LEU A 172 -5.40 -7.92 -0.31
CA LEU A 172 -6.83 -8.10 -0.66
C LEU A 172 -7.07 -8.94 -1.92
N CYS A 173 -6.11 -8.99 -2.84
CA CYS A 173 -6.07 -9.91 -3.99
C CYS A 173 -5.57 -11.31 -3.57
N HIS A 174 -4.75 -11.42 -2.52
CA HIS A 174 -4.57 -12.69 -1.78
C HIS A 174 -5.78 -13.03 -0.88
N LEU A 175 -6.66 -12.06 -0.60
CA LEU A 175 -7.89 -12.14 0.20
C LEU A 175 -9.18 -12.05 -0.65
N PHE A 176 -9.20 -12.73 -1.80
CA PHE A 176 -10.43 -13.32 -2.33
C PHE A 176 -11.06 -14.38 -1.38
N LYS A 177 -10.50 -14.58 -0.16
CA LYS A 177 -11.23 -14.82 1.11
C LYS A 177 -11.08 -13.60 2.04
N LYS A 178 -12.19 -12.93 2.35
CA LYS A 178 -12.39 -11.69 3.14
C LYS A 178 -11.42 -11.38 4.30
N ASN A 179 -10.83 -10.18 4.30
CA ASN A 179 -10.73 -9.30 5.47
C ASN A 179 -10.80 -7.86 5.00
N LYS A 180 -11.75 -7.16 5.57
CA LYS A 180 -12.06 -5.74 5.44
C LYS A 180 -10.82 -4.93 5.82
N LEU A 181 -10.25 -4.17 4.90
CA LEU A 181 -9.48 -2.94 5.15
C LEU A 181 -9.31 -2.22 3.80
N VAL A 182 -9.42 -0.90 3.85
CA VAL A 182 -9.54 0.02 2.72
C VAL A 182 -8.27 0.01 1.85
N ASP A 183 -8.47 0.12 0.54
CA ASP A 183 -7.54 0.44 -0.56
C ASP A 183 -6.31 -0.45 -0.80
N THR A 184 -6.25 -1.05 -2.00
CA THR A 184 -5.39 -0.58 -3.11
C THR A 184 -5.68 -1.40 -4.37
N LEU A 185 -6.65 -0.94 -5.15
CA LEU A 185 -6.60 -0.93 -6.61
C LEU A 185 -6.79 0.54 -6.97
N GLN A 186 -6.00 1.12 -7.88
CA GLN A 186 -6.29 2.48 -8.38
C GLN A 186 -7.53 2.51 -9.31
N GLY A 187 -8.48 1.59 -9.13
CA GLY A 187 -9.74 1.52 -9.87
C GLY A 187 -10.77 0.70 -9.09
N GLU A 188 -12.01 1.17 -9.06
CA GLU A 188 -13.12 0.52 -8.39
C GLU A 188 -13.45 -0.81 -9.10
N LEU A 189 -13.25 -1.94 -8.41
CA LEU A 189 -13.81 -3.22 -8.84
C LEU A 189 -15.33 -3.08 -8.84
N THR A 190 -15.94 -3.23 -10.00
CA THR A 190 -17.39 -3.12 -10.17
C THR A 190 -17.97 -4.52 -10.35
N TRP A 191 -18.80 -4.93 -9.39
CA TRP A 191 -19.63 -6.12 -9.48
C TRP A 191 -21.08 -5.71 -9.70
N SER A 192 -21.77 -6.37 -10.63
CA SER A 192 -23.21 -6.20 -10.79
C SER A 192 -23.92 -7.50 -11.15
N ARG A 193 -25.13 -7.66 -10.60
CA ARG A 193 -26.08 -8.72 -10.94
C ARG A 193 -27.48 -8.23 -10.57
N ALA A 194 -28.39 -8.18 -11.54
CA ALA A 194 -29.72 -7.58 -11.39
C ALA A 194 -30.72 -8.39 -10.53
N THR A 195 -30.36 -9.60 -10.09
CA THR A 195 -31.20 -10.47 -9.25
C THR A 195 -30.41 -11.00 -8.07
N THR A 196 -31.11 -11.48 -7.04
CA THR A 196 -30.50 -12.40 -6.08
C THR A 196 -30.06 -13.69 -6.78
N ALA A 197 -29.13 -14.41 -6.17
CA ALA A 197 -28.64 -15.69 -6.68
C ALA A 197 -28.11 -16.56 -5.56
N THR A 198 -28.26 -17.88 -5.69
CA THR A 198 -27.71 -18.81 -4.69
C THR A 198 -26.28 -19.21 -5.02
N TYR A 199 -25.56 -19.73 -4.03
CA TYR A 199 -24.21 -20.33 -4.14
C TYR A 199 -23.95 -21.24 -2.95
N ILE A 200 -23.00 -22.15 -3.08
CA ILE A 200 -22.49 -22.94 -1.96
C ILE A 200 -21.34 -22.15 -1.33
N ASP A 201 -21.50 -21.73 -0.08
CA ASP A 201 -20.43 -21.01 0.60
C ASP A 201 -19.22 -21.91 0.88
N ARG A 202 -18.11 -21.29 1.29
CA ARG A 202 -16.85 -21.96 1.64
C ARG A 202 -16.95 -23.07 2.72
N TYR A 203 -18.10 -23.24 3.35
CA TYR A 203 -18.37 -24.28 4.36
C TYR A 203 -19.30 -25.37 3.84
N GLY A 204 -19.66 -25.34 2.55
CA GLY A 204 -20.55 -26.33 1.93
C GLY A 204 -22.04 -26.05 2.16
N VAL A 205 -22.40 -24.83 2.58
CA VAL A 205 -23.80 -24.48 2.89
C VAL A 205 -24.39 -23.61 1.78
N LEU A 206 -25.62 -23.92 1.35
CA LEU A 206 -26.33 -23.10 0.36
C LEU A 206 -26.70 -21.74 0.97
N LYS A 207 -26.37 -20.67 0.26
CA LYS A 207 -26.62 -19.28 0.63
C LYS A 207 -27.23 -18.52 -0.53
N THR A 208 -27.89 -17.40 -0.22
CA THR A 208 -28.39 -16.43 -1.20
C THR A 208 -27.58 -15.15 -1.09
N ALA A 209 -26.94 -14.76 -2.20
CA ALA A 209 -26.31 -13.46 -2.36
C ALA A 209 -27.34 -12.42 -2.81
N ALA A 210 -27.25 -11.21 -2.24
CA ALA A 210 -28.08 -10.08 -2.62
C ALA A 210 -27.81 -9.62 -4.07
N ILE A 211 -28.64 -8.69 -4.56
CA ILE A 211 -28.35 -7.96 -5.80
C ILE A 211 -26.98 -7.28 -5.67
N ASP A 212 -26.19 -7.32 -6.74
CA ASP A 212 -24.83 -6.78 -6.80
C ASP A 212 -23.83 -7.34 -5.76
N GLU A 213 -24.17 -8.45 -5.09
CA GLU A 213 -23.27 -9.14 -4.17
C GLU A 213 -22.51 -10.28 -4.88
N PRO A 214 -21.17 -10.34 -4.78
CA PRO A 214 -20.38 -11.43 -5.33
C PRO A 214 -20.64 -12.76 -4.60
N ARG A 215 -20.59 -13.86 -5.35
CA ARG A 215 -20.77 -15.22 -4.82
C ARG A 215 -19.40 -15.87 -4.62
N GLN A 216 -19.09 -16.25 -3.39
CA GLN A 216 -17.77 -16.71 -2.96
C GLN A 216 -17.86 -18.15 -2.44
N GLU A 217 -17.40 -19.09 -3.27
CA GLU A 217 -17.34 -20.51 -2.94
C GLU A 217 -15.93 -20.89 -2.44
N ALA A 218 -15.68 -22.18 -2.19
CA ALA A 218 -14.35 -22.64 -1.74
C ALA A 218 -13.28 -22.48 -2.85
N GLU A 219 -13.71 -22.61 -4.10
CA GLU A 219 -12.93 -22.62 -5.33
C GLU A 219 -12.65 -21.21 -5.86
N GLY A 220 -13.36 -20.19 -5.38
CA GLY A 220 -13.19 -18.81 -5.80
C GLY A 220 -14.50 -18.04 -5.97
N TRP A 221 -14.46 -17.00 -6.78
CA TRP A 221 -15.65 -16.26 -7.15
C TRP A 221 -16.40 -17.00 -8.24
N LEU A 222 -17.64 -17.36 -7.95
CA LEU A 222 -18.53 -17.98 -8.91
C LEU A 222 -19.09 -16.92 -9.87
N ILE A 223 -18.84 -17.13 -11.16
CA ILE A 223 -19.31 -16.26 -12.24
C ILE A 223 -20.11 -17.11 -13.22
N GLU A 224 -21.40 -16.82 -13.32
CA GLU A 224 -22.31 -17.52 -14.21
C GLU A 224 -23.06 -16.57 -15.14
N GLY A 225 -23.48 -17.11 -16.28
CA GLY A 225 -24.40 -16.42 -17.16
C GLY A 225 -25.83 -16.43 -16.65
N THR A 226 -26.69 -15.77 -17.42
CA THR A 226 -28.14 -15.83 -17.22
C THR A 226 -28.60 -17.27 -17.37
N SER A 227 -29.46 -17.73 -16.46
CA SER A 227 -30.13 -19.02 -16.57
C SER A 227 -31.56 -18.93 -16.02
N THR A 228 -32.42 -19.82 -16.48
CA THR A 228 -33.84 -19.85 -16.13
C THR A 228 -34.20 -21.24 -15.64
N ASN A 229 -34.76 -21.31 -14.43
CA ASN A 229 -35.39 -22.52 -13.95
C ASN A 229 -36.84 -22.58 -14.47
N LEU A 230 -37.16 -23.61 -15.24
CA LEU A 230 -38.46 -23.84 -15.87
C LEU A 230 -39.42 -24.67 -15.01
N ILE A 231 -38.93 -25.29 -13.95
CA ILE A 231 -39.77 -25.98 -12.97
C ILE A 231 -40.55 -24.95 -12.18
N LEU A 232 -41.83 -25.19 -11.96
CA LEU A 232 -42.69 -24.42 -11.08
C LEU A 232 -42.73 -25.09 -9.71
N TRP A 233 -42.87 -24.28 -8.66
CA TRP A 233 -42.91 -24.72 -7.27
C TRP A 233 -41.74 -25.68 -6.97
N SER A 234 -40.52 -25.17 -7.19
CA SER A 234 -39.28 -25.97 -7.10
C SER A 234 -39.04 -26.55 -5.71
N GLU A 235 -39.69 -26.01 -4.68
CA GLU A 235 -39.54 -26.38 -3.26
C GLU A 235 -40.82 -26.96 -2.66
N ASP A 236 -41.91 -27.05 -3.43
CA ASP A 236 -43.21 -27.55 -2.98
C ASP A 236 -43.73 -28.57 -4.00
N ILE A 237 -43.29 -29.81 -3.83
CA ILE A 237 -43.73 -30.96 -4.60
C ILE A 237 -45.19 -31.28 -4.31
N ALA A 238 -45.74 -30.94 -3.14
CA ALA A 238 -47.16 -31.14 -2.83
C ALA A 238 -48.09 -30.28 -3.71
N ASN A 239 -47.59 -29.18 -4.27
CA ASN A 239 -48.33 -28.30 -5.17
C ASN A 239 -48.95 -29.01 -6.38
N VAL A 240 -50.14 -28.57 -6.82
CA VAL A 240 -50.88 -29.16 -7.95
C VAL A 240 -50.16 -29.07 -9.31
N SER A 241 -49.15 -28.22 -9.43
CA SER A 241 -48.29 -28.17 -10.63
C SER A 241 -47.50 -29.47 -10.82
N TRP A 242 -47.24 -30.19 -9.72
CA TRP A 242 -46.71 -31.55 -9.73
C TRP A 242 -47.87 -32.56 -9.70
N THR A 243 -47.96 -33.42 -10.71
CA THR A 243 -48.89 -34.55 -10.74
C THR A 243 -48.28 -35.75 -10.01
N LYS A 244 -49.01 -36.35 -9.08
CA LYS A 244 -48.57 -37.52 -8.32
C LYS A 244 -49.38 -38.75 -8.73
N GLY A 245 -48.73 -39.90 -8.81
CA GLY A 245 -49.39 -41.19 -8.93
C GLY A 245 -50.23 -41.51 -7.70
N SER A 246 -51.20 -42.40 -7.84
CA SER A 246 -52.15 -42.77 -6.78
C SER A 246 -51.49 -43.37 -5.53
N ASN A 247 -50.25 -43.84 -5.67
CA ASN A 247 -49.49 -44.56 -4.66
C ASN A 247 -48.33 -43.73 -4.08
N VAL A 248 -48.35 -42.41 -4.29
CA VAL A 248 -47.38 -41.45 -3.76
C VAL A 248 -48.09 -40.51 -2.80
N ALA A 249 -47.60 -40.42 -1.57
CA ALA A 249 -48.02 -39.42 -0.60
C ALA A 249 -46.90 -38.41 -0.34
N VAL A 250 -47.26 -37.13 -0.27
CA VAL A 250 -46.35 -36.01 -0.04
C VAL A 250 -46.73 -35.33 1.27
N THR A 251 -45.76 -35.12 2.15
CA THR A 251 -45.89 -34.29 3.34
C THR A 251 -45.01 -33.06 3.16
N SER A 252 -45.61 -31.88 3.08
CA SER A 252 -44.88 -30.62 2.91
C SER A 252 -44.13 -30.20 4.16
N ASP A 253 -43.09 -29.39 3.97
CA ASP A 253 -42.37 -28.68 5.06
C ASP A 253 -41.92 -29.63 6.19
N PHE A 254 -41.44 -30.82 5.82
CA PHE A 254 -41.16 -31.93 6.72
C PHE A 254 -39.85 -31.73 7.52
N ASP A 255 -38.79 -31.23 6.87
CA ASP A 255 -37.46 -31.10 7.48
C ASP A 255 -36.69 -29.87 6.94
N VAL A 256 -35.52 -29.62 7.52
CA VAL A 256 -34.60 -28.56 7.11
C VAL A 256 -34.02 -28.85 5.73
N ALA A 257 -34.28 -27.93 4.80
CA ALA A 257 -33.79 -27.94 3.43
C ALA A 257 -32.31 -27.48 3.36
N PRO A 258 -31.62 -27.72 2.22
CA PRO A 258 -30.24 -27.30 2.00
C PRO A 258 -29.95 -25.80 2.22
N ASP A 259 -30.94 -24.93 2.01
CA ASP A 259 -30.84 -23.48 2.26
C ASP A 259 -31.01 -23.08 3.74
N GLY A 260 -31.34 -24.04 4.60
CA GLY A 260 -31.60 -23.87 6.03
C GLY A 260 -33.05 -23.53 6.39
N SER A 261 -33.95 -23.42 5.41
CA SER A 261 -35.39 -23.26 5.64
C SER A 261 -36.04 -24.61 5.99
N THR A 262 -37.29 -24.62 6.46
CA THR A 262 -38.06 -25.86 6.69
C THR A 262 -39.05 -26.07 5.54
N THR A 263 -38.53 -26.32 4.34
CA THR A 263 -39.33 -26.44 3.10
C THR A 263 -39.06 -27.76 2.37
N THR A 264 -38.39 -28.72 3.01
CA THR A 264 -38.20 -30.05 2.43
C THR A 264 -39.53 -30.80 2.38
N ASP A 265 -39.82 -31.47 1.27
CA ASP A 265 -40.97 -32.35 1.18
C ASP A 265 -40.57 -33.80 1.42
N LEU A 266 -41.32 -34.51 2.26
CA LEU A 266 -41.21 -35.96 2.42
C LEU A 266 -42.13 -36.67 1.43
N ILE A 267 -41.55 -37.59 0.67
CA ILE A 267 -42.27 -38.49 -0.21
C ILE A 267 -42.28 -39.88 0.40
N THR A 268 -43.47 -40.48 0.45
CA THR A 268 -43.69 -41.85 0.91
C THR A 268 -44.36 -42.66 -0.19
N LEU A 269 -43.81 -43.83 -0.47
CA LEU A 269 -44.32 -44.75 -1.47
C LEU A 269 -45.10 -45.88 -0.79
N SER A 270 -46.17 -46.33 -1.44
CA SER A 270 -46.93 -47.49 -0.99
C SER A 270 -46.22 -48.80 -1.38
N LEU A 271 -46.87 -49.94 -1.12
CA LEU A 271 -46.38 -51.25 -1.57
C LEU A 271 -46.86 -51.64 -2.99
N GLU A 272 -47.42 -50.69 -3.74
CA GLU A 272 -48.12 -50.93 -5.01
C GLU A 272 -47.52 -50.09 -6.14
N ASP A 273 -47.48 -50.62 -7.37
CA ASP A 273 -46.87 -49.93 -8.53
C ASP A 273 -47.46 -48.54 -8.83
N GLY A 274 -46.71 -47.71 -9.58
CA GLY A 274 -47.21 -46.42 -10.09
C GLY A 274 -46.75 -45.19 -9.30
N HIS A 275 -45.56 -45.26 -8.72
CA HIS A 275 -44.91 -44.27 -7.85
C HIS A 275 -44.39 -42.99 -8.53
N GLN A 276 -45.07 -42.49 -9.56
CA GLN A 276 -44.60 -41.36 -10.37
C GLN A 276 -44.89 -39.99 -9.76
N ILE A 277 -43.93 -39.08 -9.86
CA ILE A 277 -44.14 -37.63 -9.64
C ILE A 277 -43.72 -36.92 -10.92
N VAL A 278 -44.56 -36.05 -11.45
CA VAL A 278 -44.42 -35.53 -12.81
C VAL A 278 -44.66 -34.03 -12.85
N GLN A 279 -43.83 -33.29 -13.60
CA GLN A 279 -44.15 -31.95 -14.04
C GLN A 279 -43.99 -31.82 -15.55
N ILE A 280 -45.02 -31.25 -16.20
CA ILE A 280 -44.97 -30.90 -17.62
C ILE A 280 -44.28 -29.56 -17.74
N PHE A 281 -43.39 -29.42 -18.72
CA PHE A 281 -42.71 -28.16 -19.01
C PHE A 281 -42.88 -27.79 -20.48
N GLN A 282 -42.53 -26.55 -20.83
CA GLN A 282 -42.45 -26.13 -22.23
C GLN A 282 -41.02 -26.30 -22.71
N GLN A 283 -40.84 -27.14 -23.73
CA GLN A 283 -39.52 -27.41 -24.32
C GLN A 283 -39.36 -26.66 -25.65
N GLU A 284 -38.12 -26.42 -26.03
CA GLU A 284 -37.73 -26.21 -27.43
C GLU A 284 -37.28 -27.53 -28.04
N ASP A 285 -37.57 -27.77 -29.31
CA ASP A 285 -37.19 -29.00 -30.02
C ASP A 285 -35.67 -29.08 -30.28
N SER A 286 -35.10 -30.28 -30.13
CA SER A 286 -33.69 -30.56 -30.37
C SER A 286 -32.74 -29.67 -29.55
N LYS A 287 -33.11 -29.42 -28.30
CA LYS A 287 -32.32 -28.64 -27.33
C LYS A 287 -31.94 -29.51 -26.14
N GLU A 288 -30.77 -29.20 -25.60
CA GLU A 288 -30.27 -29.82 -24.40
C GLU A 288 -30.80 -29.11 -23.16
N TYR A 289 -31.24 -29.91 -22.19
CA TYR A 289 -31.71 -29.45 -20.89
C TYR A 289 -31.05 -30.27 -19.80
N THR A 290 -30.81 -29.64 -18.65
CA THR A 290 -30.35 -30.33 -17.45
C THR A 290 -31.35 -30.13 -16.34
N PHE A 291 -31.85 -31.25 -15.81
CA PHE A 291 -32.63 -31.30 -14.60
C PHE A 291 -31.72 -31.51 -13.40
N SER A 292 -31.99 -30.84 -12.28
CA SER A 292 -31.29 -31.06 -11.02
C SER A 292 -32.24 -30.97 -9.83
N ILE A 293 -31.92 -31.69 -8.76
CA ILE A 293 -32.78 -31.75 -7.56
C ILE A 293 -31.96 -32.24 -6.36
N TRP A 294 -32.27 -31.73 -5.16
CA TRP A 294 -31.71 -32.26 -3.92
C TRP A 294 -32.56 -33.42 -3.43
N LEU A 295 -31.88 -34.53 -3.14
CA LEU A 295 -32.52 -35.74 -2.64
C LEU A 295 -31.69 -36.31 -1.48
N LYS A 296 -32.38 -36.87 -0.49
CA LYS A 296 -31.81 -37.80 0.49
C LYS A 296 -32.81 -38.91 0.78
N SER A 297 -32.33 -40.06 1.22
CA SER A 297 -33.19 -41.15 1.69
C SER A 297 -33.40 -41.00 3.19
N SER A 298 -34.64 -41.19 3.65
CA SER A 298 -34.93 -41.29 5.08
C SER A 298 -34.65 -42.70 5.63
N GLN A 299 -34.22 -43.64 4.77
CA GLN A 299 -33.84 -45.00 5.16
C GLN A 299 -32.32 -45.18 5.11
N TYR A 300 -31.76 -45.97 6.04
CA TYR A 300 -30.32 -46.17 6.20
C TYR A 300 -29.66 -47.09 5.14
N SER A 301 -30.40 -47.48 4.10
CA SER A 301 -29.92 -48.28 2.95
C SER A 301 -30.12 -47.50 1.65
N SER A 302 -29.18 -47.63 0.71
CA SER A 302 -29.24 -46.93 -0.58
C SER A 302 -30.52 -47.26 -1.35
N VAL A 303 -31.40 -46.27 -1.50
CA VAL A 303 -32.61 -46.36 -2.34
C VAL A 303 -32.23 -45.95 -3.75
N ASN A 304 -32.61 -46.76 -4.74
CA ASN A 304 -32.47 -46.42 -6.14
C ASN A 304 -33.60 -45.48 -6.56
N PHE A 305 -33.25 -44.28 -7.01
CA PHE A 305 -34.21 -43.27 -7.43
C PHE A 305 -33.95 -42.89 -8.88
N GLN A 306 -34.98 -42.87 -9.72
CA GLN A 306 -34.81 -42.50 -11.12
C GLN A 306 -35.23 -41.06 -11.40
N LEU A 307 -34.37 -40.33 -12.13
CA LEU A 307 -34.72 -39.09 -12.81
C LEU A 307 -34.91 -39.40 -14.30
N ALA A 308 -36.00 -38.96 -14.92
CA ALA A 308 -36.29 -39.31 -16.31
C ALA A 308 -36.97 -38.20 -17.10
N TYR A 309 -36.73 -38.24 -18.41
CA TYR A 309 -37.41 -37.44 -19.42
C TYR A 309 -38.37 -38.32 -20.23
N TYR A 310 -39.64 -37.90 -20.25
CA TYR A 310 -40.71 -38.52 -21.01
C TYR A 310 -41.28 -37.51 -22.01
N ASP A 311 -41.39 -37.89 -23.27
CA ASP A 311 -41.72 -36.96 -24.37
C ASP A 311 -43.23 -36.71 -24.56
N GLY A 312 -44.07 -37.42 -23.80
CA GLY A 312 -45.52 -37.44 -23.98
C GLY A 312 -46.04 -38.80 -24.48
N GLY A 313 -45.19 -39.61 -25.13
CA GLY A 313 -45.52 -40.95 -25.63
C GLY A 313 -44.60 -42.07 -25.13
N ALA A 314 -43.33 -41.79 -24.84
CA ALA A 314 -42.35 -42.75 -24.36
C ALA A 314 -41.27 -42.10 -23.48
N PHE A 315 -40.66 -42.91 -22.62
CA PHE A 315 -39.41 -42.54 -21.96
C PHE A 315 -38.30 -42.44 -23.00
N LYS A 316 -37.54 -41.34 -22.97
CA LYS A 316 -36.44 -41.11 -23.92
C LYS A 316 -35.09 -41.25 -23.28
N ASP A 317 -34.99 -40.81 -22.03
CA ASP A 317 -33.72 -40.80 -21.31
C ASP A 317 -33.99 -40.76 -19.80
N GLY A 318 -33.01 -41.18 -19.00
CA GLY A 318 -33.10 -41.17 -17.55
C GLY A 318 -31.85 -41.73 -16.88
N VAL A 319 -31.66 -41.37 -15.62
CA VAL A 319 -30.55 -41.81 -14.79
C VAL A 319 -31.06 -42.34 -13.46
N ASN A 320 -30.48 -43.44 -13.00
CA ASN A 320 -30.70 -43.94 -11.65
C ASN A 320 -29.64 -43.35 -10.72
N VAL A 321 -30.07 -42.73 -9.62
CA VAL A 321 -29.22 -42.18 -8.57
C VAL A 321 -29.38 -42.97 -7.29
N ASN A 322 -28.31 -43.07 -6.51
CA ASN A 322 -28.32 -43.76 -5.23
C ASN A 322 -28.41 -42.71 -4.13
N LEU A 323 -29.52 -42.71 -3.41
CA LEU A 323 -29.74 -41.76 -2.32
C LEU A 323 -28.96 -42.18 -1.07
N THR A 324 -28.43 -41.18 -0.36
CA THR A 324 -27.77 -41.36 0.94
C THR A 324 -28.55 -40.63 2.04
N ALA A 325 -28.08 -40.71 3.29
CA ALA A 325 -28.73 -40.03 4.41
C ALA A 325 -28.52 -38.50 4.40
N GLU A 326 -27.58 -38.00 3.58
CA GLU A 326 -27.28 -36.58 3.46
C GLU A 326 -27.86 -36.02 2.16
N PHE A 327 -28.25 -34.75 2.17
CA PHE A 327 -28.69 -34.08 0.96
C PHE A 327 -27.57 -34.01 -0.07
N GLN A 328 -27.86 -34.54 -1.26
CA GLN A 328 -26.99 -34.41 -2.42
C GLN A 328 -27.81 -33.84 -3.58
N ARG A 329 -27.21 -32.90 -4.32
CA ARG A 329 -27.80 -32.40 -5.55
C ARG A 329 -27.44 -33.36 -6.68
N PHE A 330 -28.44 -34.00 -7.24
CA PHE A 330 -28.28 -34.84 -8.42
C PHE A 330 -28.65 -34.04 -9.67
N GLU A 331 -28.03 -34.38 -10.79
CA GLU A 331 -28.34 -33.80 -12.09
C GLU A 331 -28.51 -34.87 -13.18
N PHE A 332 -29.27 -34.51 -14.21
CA PHE A 332 -29.61 -35.35 -15.34
C PHE A 332 -29.78 -34.49 -16.59
N THR A 333 -28.88 -34.68 -17.55
CA THR A 333 -28.90 -33.96 -18.84
C THR A 333 -29.52 -34.83 -19.92
N PHE A 334 -30.40 -34.26 -20.72
CA PHE A 334 -31.06 -34.93 -21.85
C PHE A 334 -31.27 -33.97 -23.02
N THR A 335 -31.47 -34.54 -24.21
CA THR A 335 -31.84 -33.76 -25.41
C THR A 335 -33.30 -34.00 -25.76
N THR A 336 -34.04 -32.91 -25.97
CA THR A 336 -35.44 -32.96 -26.37
C THR A 336 -35.59 -33.41 -27.82
N VAL A 337 -36.69 -34.10 -28.10
CA VAL A 337 -37.03 -34.57 -29.47
C VAL A 337 -38.13 -33.71 -30.10
N ILE A 338 -38.27 -33.76 -31.43
CA ILE A 338 -39.26 -32.98 -32.19
C ILE A 338 -40.66 -33.60 -32.05
N GLY A 339 -41.69 -32.74 -31.95
CA GLY A 339 -43.10 -33.15 -32.12
C GLY A 339 -43.80 -33.68 -30.87
N ASN A 340 -43.34 -33.27 -29.69
CA ASN A 340 -43.87 -33.72 -28.40
C ASN A 340 -45.19 -33.06 -28.02
N VAL A 341 -46.10 -33.83 -27.41
CA VAL A 341 -47.45 -33.34 -27.06
C VAL A 341 -47.62 -33.03 -25.57
N SER A 342 -46.66 -33.37 -24.71
CA SER A 342 -46.61 -33.03 -23.28
C SER A 342 -45.29 -33.54 -22.67
N PRO A 343 -44.15 -32.88 -22.92
CA PRO A 343 -42.87 -33.31 -22.36
C PRO A 343 -42.87 -33.15 -20.84
N GLN A 344 -42.26 -34.11 -20.16
CA GLN A 344 -42.36 -34.31 -18.73
C GLN A 344 -40.99 -34.57 -18.12
N ILE A 345 -40.72 -33.92 -16.99
CA ILE A 345 -39.76 -34.42 -16.03
C ILE A 345 -40.50 -35.36 -15.10
N ARG A 346 -39.97 -36.58 -14.96
CA ARG A 346 -40.51 -37.60 -14.07
C ARG A 346 -39.48 -37.92 -13.01
N LEU A 347 -39.95 -37.89 -11.76
CA LEU A 347 -39.24 -38.41 -10.62
C LEU A 347 -39.82 -39.80 -10.32
N ASN A 348 -38.92 -40.77 -10.16
CA ASN A 348 -39.20 -42.17 -9.89
C ASN A 348 -40.08 -42.86 -10.97
N GLY A 349 -39.54 -42.96 -12.20
CA GLY A 349 -40.30 -43.33 -13.39
C GLY A 349 -40.19 -44.79 -13.89
N PHE A 350 -39.31 -45.63 -13.35
CA PHE A 350 -39.07 -46.96 -13.93
C PHE A 350 -38.52 -48.03 -12.96
N SER A 351 -37.98 -47.64 -11.81
CA SER A 351 -37.44 -48.58 -10.84
C SER A 351 -38.53 -49.04 -9.89
N ASN A 352 -38.58 -50.34 -9.62
CA ASN A 352 -39.06 -50.91 -8.38
C ASN A 352 -38.19 -50.33 -7.23
N GLY A 353 -38.26 -49.02 -6.98
CA GLY A 353 -37.91 -48.47 -5.67
C GLY A 353 -38.69 -49.32 -4.70
N SER A 354 -37.99 -49.94 -3.75
CA SER A 354 -38.54 -50.97 -2.89
C SER A 354 -39.84 -50.43 -2.33
N ASP A 355 -40.94 -51.05 -2.72
CA ASP A 355 -42.26 -50.83 -2.19
C ASP A 355 -42.18 -50.50 -0.69
N GLY A 356 -42.68 -49.33 -0.28
CA GLY A 356 -42.57 -48.81 1.09
C GLY A 356 -41.39 -47.87 1.39
N ASP A 357 -40.63 -47.47 0.38
CA ASP A 357 -39.52 -46.51 0.53
C ASP A 357 -39.99 -45.06 0.80
N SER A 358 -39.14 -44.28 1.46
CA SER A 358 -39.36 -42.85 1.71
C SER A 358 -38.09 -42.03 1.48
N PHE A 359 -38.25 -40.85 0.90
CA PHE A 359 -37.17 -39.94 0.56
C PHE A 359 -37.63 -38.50 0.67
N GLU A 360 -36.65 -37.63 0.89
CA GLU A 360 -36.86 -36.19 1.06
C GLU A 360 -36.32 -35.45 -0.17
N ILE A 361 -37.10 -34.49 -0.63
CA ILE A 361 -36.89 -33.78 -1.89
C ILE A 361 -36.91 -32.28 -1.67
N TRP A 362 -36.00 -31.58 -2.35
CA TRP A 362 -36.01 -30.12 -2.38
C TRP A 362 -35.36 -29.54 -3.65
N GLY A 363 -35.73 -28.32 -4.02
CA GLY A 363 -35.00 -27.49 -4.98
C GLY A 363 -34.90 -28.03 -6.41
N ALA A 364 -36.02 -28.50 -6.98
CA ALA A 364 -36.07 -28.99 -8.36
C ALA A 364 -35.81 -27.86 -9.38
N GLN A 365 -34.92 -28.11 -10.34
CA GLN A 365 -34.50 -27.12 -11.34
C GLN A 365 -34.32 -27.74 -12.72
N LEU A 366 -34.91 -27.13 -13.74
CA LEU A 366 -34.71 -27.51 -15.14
C LEU A 366 -34.23 -26.29 -15.94
N GLU A 367 -33.05 -26.41 -16.55
CA GLU A 367 -32.40 -25.33 -17.29
C GLU A 367 -32.09 -25.76 -18.72
N LYS A 368 -32.16 -24.81 -19.67
CA LYS A 368 -31.69 -25.02 -21.05
C LYS A 368 -30.16 -24.85 -21.13
N LEU A 369 -29.44 -25.65 -20.35
CA LEU A 369 -27.99 -25.70 -20.24
C LEU A 369 -27.51 -27.16 -20.22
N PRO A 370 -26.27 -27.44 -20.68
CA PRO A 370 -25.63 -28.76 -20.62
C PRO A 370 -25.29 -29.25 -19.20
N PHE A 371 -25.55 -28.45 -18.17
CA PHE A 371 -25.19 -28.70 -16.77
C PHE A 371 -26.16 -27.94 -15.85
N ALA A 372 -26.22 -28.32 -14.58
CA ALA A 372 -26.96 -27.55 -13.58
C ALA A 372 -26.14 -26.34 -13.13
N SER A 373 -26.72 -25.14 -13.22
CA SER A 373 -26.12 -23.93 -12.67
C SER A 373 -26.56 -23.74 -11.21
N SER A 374 -26.13 -22.67 -10.54
CA SER A 374 -26.61 -22.39 -9.16
C SER A 374 -28.14 -22.39 -9.09
N TYR A 375 -28.67 -22.81 -7.95
CA TYR A 375 -30.11 -22.94 -7.75
C TYR A 375 -30.86 -21.62 -7.94
N ILE A 376 -32.00 -21.68 -8.60
CA ILE A 376 -32.90 -20.59 -8.90
C ILE A 376 -34.29 -21.01 -8.40
N PRO A 377 -34.72 -20.53 -7.22
CA PRO A 377 -36.01 -20.90 -6.67
C PRO A 377 -37.15 -20.34 -7.53
N THR A 378 -38.22 -21.12 -7.65
CA THR A 378 -39.42 -20.76 -8.42
C THR A 378 -40.69 -20.97 -7.60
N THR A 379 -41.72 -20.24 -7.99
CA THR A 379 -43.08 -20.42 -7.44
C THR A 379 -44.03 -20.73 -8.60
N ASN A 380 -45.07 -19.94 -8.82
CA ASN A 380 -46.05 -20.16 -9.89
C ASN A 380 -45.57 -19.80 -11.30
N SER A 381 -44.31 -19.37 -11.44
CA SER A 381 -43.71 -19.00 -12.72
C SER A 381 -42.22 -19.33 -12.73
N ALA A 382 -41.70 -19.58 -13.94
CA ALA A 382 -40.28 -19.74 -14.17
C ALA A 382 -39.53 -18.48 -13.74
N ALA A 383 -38.38 -18.65 -13.09
CA ALA A 383 -37.55 -17.55 -12.62
C ALA A 383 -36.21 -17.54 -13.35
N THR A 384 -35.69 -16.34 -13.61
CA THR A 384 -34.42 -16.15 -14.31
C THR A 384 -33.43 -15.48 -13.37
N ARG A 385 -32.27 -16.11 -13.17
CA ARG A 385 -31.11 -15.48 -12.54
C ARG A 385 -30.40 -14.64 -13.58
N ALA A 386 -30.15 -13.37 -13.28
CA ALA A 386 -29.35 -12.51 -14.15
C ALA A 386 -27.87 -12.91 -14.13
N SER A 387 -27.18 -12.68 -15.24
CA SER A 387 -25.74 -12.91 -15.36
C SER A 387 -24.91 -12.08 -14.37
N ASP A 388 -23.82 -12.66 -13.85
CA ASP A 388 -22.80 -11.92 -13.11
C ASP A 388 -21.94 -11.07 -14.06
N ARG A 389 -21.52 -9.88 -13.57
CA ARG A 389 -20.65 -8.95 -14.29
C ARG A 389 -19.60 -8.41 -13.36
N LEU A 390 -18.35 -8.70 -13.69
CA LEU A 390 -17.19 -8.20 -12.97
C LEU A 390 -16.31 -7.41 -13.92
N SER A 391 -16.07 -6.15 -13.60
CA SER A 391 -15.20 -5.28 -14.39
C SER A 391 -14.28 -4.43 -13.54
N ILE A 392 -13.11 -4.12 -14.09
CA ILE A 392 -12.07 -3.29 -13.50
C ILE A 392 -11.63 -2.30 -14.58
N PRO A 393 -11.49 -0.99 -14.29
CA PRO A 393 -10.92 -0.05 -15.25
C PRO A 393 -9.56 -0.53 -15.75
N PHE A 394 -9.35 -0.54 -17.07
CA PHE A 394 -8.09 -1.02 -17.65
C PHE A 394 -6.94 -0.06 -17.30
N TYR A 395 -7.17 1.24 -17.45
CA TYR A 395 -6.17 2.25 -17.13
C TYR A 395 -5.85 2.24 -15.62
N GLY A 396 -4.57 2.26 -15.27
CA GLY A 396 -4.10 2.17 -13.89
C GLY A 396 -4.00 0.75 -13.31
N ASN A 397 -4.67 -0.24 -13.93
CA ASN A 397 -4.59 -1.66 -13.52
C ASN A 397 -3.85 -2.55 -14.54
N MET A 398 -3.65 -2.03 -15.75
CA MET A 398 -2.84 -2.63 -16.81
C MET A 398 -2.07 -1.55 -17.58
N LEU A 399 -0.84 -1.86 -18.01
CA LEU A 399 -0.12 -1.01 -18.96
C LEU A 399 -0.74 -1.16 -20.35
N THR A 400 -0.73 -0.08 -21.13
CA THR A 400 -1.09 -0.14 -22.55
C THR A 400 -0.23 -1.21 -23.24
N PRO A 401 -0.80 -2.08 -24.10
CA PRO A 401 -0.16 -3.31 -24.60
C PRO A 401 0.96 -3.09 -25.62
N VAL A 402 1.63 -1.93 -25.57
CA VAL A 402 2.83 -1.60 -26.36
C VAL A 402 4.13 -1.95 -25.64
N SER A 403 4.05 -2.65 -24.51
CA SER A 403 5.18 -3.02 -23.63
C SER A 403 5.02 -4.45 -23.09
N ASN A 404 6.03 -4.95 -22.38
CA ASN A 404 5.99 -6.26 -21.76
C ASN A 404 4.89 -6.31 -20.67
N PHE A 405 4.09 -7.37 -20.64
CA PHE A 405 3.06 -7.56 -19.61
C PHE A 405 2.78 -9.04 -19.38
N SER A 406 2.14 -9.35 -18.25
CA SER A 406 1.57 -10.67 -18.02
C SER A 406 0.21 -10.60 -17.31
N ILE A 407 -0.68 -11.53 -17.60
CA ILE A 407 -1.95 -11.73 -16.90
C ILE A 407 -2.01 -13.18 -16.46
N SER A 408 -2.24 -13.45 -15.19
CA SER A 408 -2.35 -14.80 -14.65
C SER A 408 -3.62 -14.94 -13.82
N THR A 409 -4.30 -16.07 -13.89
CA THR A 409 -5.47 -16.37 -13.07
C THR A 409 -5.66 -17.86 -12.94
N CYS A 410 -6.22 -18.30 -11.81
CA CYS A 410 -6.79 -19.63 -11.73
C CYS A 410 -8.27 -19.59 -12.11
N PHE A 411 -8.73 -20.58 -12.83
CA PHE A 411 -10.13 -20.74 -13.20
C PHE A 411 -10.57 -22.20 -13.15
N SER A 412 -11.87 -22.42 -13.04
CA SER A 412 -12.49 -23.73 -13.30
C SER A 412 -13.76 -23.53 -14.11
N VAL A 413 -14.21 -24.59 -14.77
CA VAL A 413 -15.46 -24.60 -15.55
C VAL A 413 -16.42 -25.61 -14.90
N LEU A 414 -17.62 -25.14 -14.54
CA LEU A 414 -18.71 -25.99 -14.02
C LEU A 414 -19.26 -26.88 -15.14
N GLY A 415 -19.47 -26.29 -16.32
CA GLY A 415 -19.86 -27.02 -17.50
C GLY A 415 -19.63 -26.26 -18.78
N TRP A 416 -19.53 -27.03 -19.87
CA TRP A 416 -19.08 -26.53 -21.16
C TRP A 416 -20.21 -25.86 -21.93
N VAL A 417 -20.03 -24.58 -22.26
CA VAL A 417 -20.78 -23.92 -23.33
C VAL A 417 -19.88 -23.75 -24.55
N ASN A 418 -20.36 -23.10 -25.61
CA ASN A 418 -19.53 -22.86 -26.81
C ASN A 418 -18.15 -22.25 -26.47
N TYR A 419 -18.14 -21.24 -25.59
CA TYR A 419 -16.92 -20.59 -25.10
C TYR A 419 -17.12 -20.12 -23.66
N ASN A 420 -16.34 -20.68 -22.73
CA ASN A 420 -16.31 -20.27 -21.33
C ASN A 420 -15.25 -19.17 -21.17
N ASN A 421 -15.66 -17.92 -20.98
CA ASN A 421 -14.73 -16.77 -21.03
C ASN A 421 -14.09 -16.51 -19.68
N ILE A 422 -12.76 -16.43 -19.65
CA ILE A 422 -11.97 -16.27 -18.43
C ILE A 422 -11.77 -14.77 -18.14
N PHE A 423 -11.28 -14.01 -19.11
CA PHE A 423 -11.19 -12.56 -19.05
C PHE A 423 -11.22 -11.94 -20.46
N ALA A 424 -11.62 -10.68 -20.54
CA ALA A 424 -11.71 -9.94 -21.78
C ALA A 424 -11.49 -8.44 -21.58
N THR A 425 -11.00 -7.72 -22.58
CA THR A 425 -11.12 -6.26 -22.63
C THR A 425 -12.48 -5.85 -23.19
N SER A 426 -13.03 -4.72 -22.75
CA SER A 426 -14.38 -4.24 -23.11
C SER A 426 -14.52 -3.64 -24.52
N ASN A 427 -13.43 -3.54 -25.27
CA ASN A 427 -13.42 -2.97 -26.62
C ASN A 427 -14.07 -3.89 -27.67
N ASN A 428 -14.53 -3.28 -28.77
CA ASN A 428 -15.24 -3.98 -29.83
C ASN A 428 -14.32 -4.91 -30.65
N PHE A 429 -14.90 -6.01 -31.15
CA PHE A 429 -14.23 -7.06 -31.93
C PHE A 429 -13.45 -6.56 -33.16
N ALA A 430 -13.77 -5.38 -33.69
CA ALA A 430 -13.14 -4.81 -34.90
C ALA A 430 -11.82 -4.05 -34.62
N ASP A 431 -11.62 -3.55 -33.40
CA ASP A 431 -10.51 -2.63 -33.07
C ASP A 431 -9.43 -3.26 -32.17
N GLY A 432 -9.53 -4.57 -31.92
CA GLY A 432 -8.51 -5.37 -31.25
C GLY A 432 -8.77 -5.59 -29.77
N LYS A 433 -9.18 -6.81 -29.40
CA LYS A 433 -9.54 -7.22 -28.04
C LYS A 433 -8.54 -8.25 -27.52
N ILE A 434 -8.25 -8.26 -26.23
CA ILE A 434 -7.64 -9.42 -25.55
C ILE A 434 -8.80 -10.21 -24.95
N GLN A 435 -9.01 -11.45 -25.37
CA GLN A 435 -10.10 -12.31 -24.87
C GLN A 435 -9.58 -13.72 -24.65
N ALA A 436 -9.40 -14.10 -23.39
CA ALA A 436 -9.06 -15.46 -23.00
C ALA A 436 -10.34 -16.28 -22.74
N PHE A 437 -10.42 -17.46 -23.34
CA PHE A 437 -11.56 -18.35 -23.22
C PHE A 437 -11.13 -19.82 -23.28
N ALA A 438 -11.84 -20.67 -22.56
CA ALA A 438 -11.76 -22.11 -22.66
C ALA A 438 -12.81 -22.63 -23.66
N HIS A 439 -12.45 -23.69 -24.39
CA HIS A 439 -13.32 -24.37 -25.36
C HIS A 439 -13.53 -25.84 -24.96
N PRO A 440 -14.67 -26.48 -25.28
CA PRO A 440 -14.96 -27.88 -24.94
C PRO A 440 -13.94 -28.91 -25.46
N ALA A 441 -13.10 -28.52 -26.44
CA ALA A 441 -11.92 -29.28 -26.86
C ALA A 441 -10.77 -29.27 -25.83
N GLN A 442 -11.03 -28.75 -24.62
CA GLN A 442 -10.12 -28.70 -23.48
C GLN A 442 -8.86 -27.89 -23.74
N THR A 443 -9.00 -26.79 -24.49
CA THR A 443 -7.93 -25.83 -24.82
C THR A 443 -8.31 -24.44 -24.32
N VAL A 444 -7.33 -23.68 -23.84
CA VAL A 444 -7.49 -22.25 -23.59
C VAL A 444 -6.85 -21.48 -24.74
N ALA A 445 -7.59 -20.51 -25.28
CA ALA A 445 -7.10 -19.62 -26.32
C ALA A 445 -7.32 -18.17 -25.91
N THR A 446 -6.43 -17.30 -26.36
CA THR A 446 -6.60 -15.85 -26.28
C THR A 446 -6.60 -15.25 -27.67
N ASN A 447 -7.71 -14.63 -28.04
CA ASN A 447 -7.78 -13.78 -29.24
C ASN A 447 -7.13 -12.43 -28.92
N ILE A 448 -6.28 -11.94 -29.82
CA ILE A 448 -5.59 -10.65 -29.69
C ILE A 448 -5.68 -9.89 -31.01
N GLY A 449 -6.08 -8.61 -30.99
CA GLY A 449 -6.07 -7.78 -32.21
C GLY A 449 -7.18 -8.11 -33.23
N GLY A 450 -8.13 -9.00 -32.90
CA GLY A 450 -9.20 -9.47 -33.77
C GLY A 450 -9.39 -11.00 -33.63
N VAL A 451 -10.45 -11.57 -34.20
CA VAL A 451 -10.78 -13.02 -34.01
C VAL A 451 -9.85 -13.97 -34.79
N SER A 452 -8.99 -13.45 -35.68
CA SER A 452 -8.11 -14.26 -36.54
C SER A 452 -6.70 -14.49 -35.97
N ASP A 453 -6.33 -13.80 -34.89
CA ASP A 453 -4.98 -13.86 -34.31
C ASP A 453 -5.05 -14.39 -32.87
N ALA A 454 -5.27 -15.70 -32.76
CA ALA A 454 -5.29 -16.40 -31.48
C ALA A 454 -3.90 -16.93 -31.11
N VAL A 455 -3.54 -16.77 -29.82
CA VAL A 455 -2.53 -17.58 -29.13
C VAL A 455 -3.27 -18.67 -28.35
N SER A 456 -2.75 -19.89 -28.32
CA SER A 456 -3.41 -21.01 -27.61
C SER A 456 -2.41 -21.70 -26.70
N SER A 457 -2.86 -22.12 -25.52
CA SER A 457 -2.12 -23.00 -24.62
C SER A 457 -2.41 -24.48 -24.96
N PRO A 458 -1.60 -25.43 -24.47
CA PRO A 458 -1.81 -26.86 -24.71
C PRO A 458 -3.11 -27.37 -24.09
N SER A 459 -3.65 -28.49 -24.61
CA SER A 459 -4.84 -29.14 -24.05
C SER A 459 -4.58 -29.73 -22.66
N ILE A 460 -5.50 -29.53 -21.73
CA ILE A 460 -5.44 -30.11 -20.37
C ILE A 460 -6.86 -30.41 -19.83
N SER A 461 -6.98 -31.28 -18.83
CA SER A 461 -8.29 -31.64 -18.24
C SER A 461 -8.90 -30.50 -17.43
N LEU A 462 -9.93 -29.84 -17.96
CA LEU A 462 -10.47 -28.57 -17.44
C LEU A 462 -11.82 -28.68 -16.71
N GLN A 463 -12.44 -29.85 -16.66
CA GLN A 463 -13.77 -29.99 -16.04
C GLN A 463 -13.63 -30.32 -14.54
N GLY A 464 -14.17 -29.45 -13.68
CA GLY A 464 -14.19 -29.64 -12.22
C GLY A 464 -12.85 -29.38 -11.51
N GLU A 465 -11.75 -29.30 -12.24
CA GLU A 465 -10.42 -28.98 -11.69
C GLU A 465 -10.08 -27.49 -11.89
N SER A 466 -9.38 -26.91 -10.93
CA SER A 466 -8.86 -25.54 -11.08
C SER A 466 -7.54 -25.58 -11.87
N GLN A 467 -7.44 -24.74 -12.90
CA GLN A 467 -6.21 -24.55 -13.67
C GLN A 467 -5.73 -23.10 -13.58
N ARG A 468 -4.42 -22.90 -13.55
CA ARG A 468 -3.81 -21.61 -13.84
C ARG A 468 -3.66 -21.37 -15.34
N TYR A 469 -4.15 -20.23 -15.80
CA TYR A 469 -3.87 -19.71 -17.13
C TYR A 469 -3.02 -18.44 -17.03
N THR A 470 -1.94 -18.37 -17.81
CA THR A 470 -1.07 -17.19 -17.86
C THR A 470 -0.82 -16.75 -19.30
N LEU A 471 -1.13 -15.49 -19.60
CA LEU A 471 -0.79 -14.82 -20.86
C LEU A 471 0.41 -13.91 -20.62
N VAL A 472 1.46 -14.07 -21.42
CA VAL A 472 2.68 -13.24 -21.36
C VAL A 472 2.88 -12.55 -22.71
N GLY A 473 2.99 -11.22 -22.71
CA GLY A 473 3.49 -10.43 -23.84
C GLY A 473 4.91 -9.97 -23.56
N ASP A 474 5.89 -10.39 -24.36
CA ASP A 474 7.33 -10.10 -24.14
C ASP A 474 7.89 -8.95 -24.98
N GLY A 475 7.00 -8.24 -25.68
CA GLY A 475 7.36 -7.14 -26.59
C GLY A 475 7.55 -7.58 -28.05
N GLU A 476 7.65 -8.88 -28.31
CA GLU A 476 7.72 -9.45 -29.68
C GLU A 476 6.65 -10.52 -29.93
N PHE A 477 6.36 -11.34 -28.92
CA PHE A 477 5.41 -12.44 -28.95
C PHE A 477 4.44 -12.42 -27.78
N TYR A 478 3.28 -13.03 -28.02
CA TYR A 478 2.35 -13.50 -27.00
C TYR A 478 2.56 -14.99 -26.77
N ASN A 479 2.71 -15.37 -25.51
CA ASN A 479 2.85 -16.74 -25.04
C ASN A 479 1.69 -17.06 -24.08
N ALA A 480 0.98 -18.15 -24.34
CA ALA A 480 -0.11 -18.63 -23.50
C ALA A 480 0.35 -19.90 -22.77
N TYR A 481 0.20 -19.89 -21.45
CA TYR A 481 0.54 -20.99 -20.57
C TYR A 481 -0.71 -21.53 -19.89
N SER A 482 -0.79 -22.85 -19.84
CA SER A 482 -1.73 -23.60 -19.02
C SER A 482 -0.89 -24.35 -17.99
N ASP A 483 -0.96 -23.91 -16.75
CA ASP A 483 -0.01 -24.23 -15.68
C ASP A 483 1.44 -23.91 -16.10
N ASP A 484 2.34 -24.89 -16.08
CA ASP A 484 3.74 -24.79 -16.52
C ASP A 484 3.90 -24.94 -18.04
N LYS A 485 2.86 -25.39 -18.75
CA LYS A 485 2.95 -25.78 -20.16
C LYS A 485 2.67 -24.61 -21.09
N VAL A 486 3.66 -24.27 -21.91
CA VAL A 486 3.55 -23.23 -22.93
C VAL A 486 2.96 -23.77 -24.24
N GLY A 487 2.05 -23.00 -24.83
CA GLY A 487 1.54 -23.26 -26.17
C GLY A 487 2.38 -22.59 -27.26
N MET A 488 1.81 -22.42 -28.45
CA MET A 488 2.55 -21.82 -29.56
C MET A 488 2.60 -20.29 -29.42
N ALA A 489 3.82 -19.74 -29.43
CA ALA A 489 4.04 -18.29 -29.46
C ALA A 489 3.44 -17.65 -30.72
N LYS A 490 2.83 -16.48 -30.59
CA LYS A 490 2.23 -15.72 -31.69
C LYS A 490 2.84 -14.32 -31.74
N ALA A 491 3.25 -13.85 -32.92
CA ALA A 491 3.80 -12.50 -33.09
C ALA A 491 2.78 -11.42 -32.65
N ILE A 492 3.28 -10.37 -32.01
CA ILE A 492 2.42 -9.31 -31.46
C ILE A 492 1.66 -8.55 -32.56
N VAL A 493 0.36 -8.44 -32.37
CA VAL A 493 -0.53 -7.47 -33.01
C VAL A 493 -1.10 -6.59 -31.91
N ASN A 494 -0.66 -5.33 -31.82
CA ASN A 494 -1.06 -4.43 -30.74
C ASN A 494 -2.56 -4.11 -30.83
N PRO A 495 -3.38 -4.50 -29.82
CA PRO A 495 -4.79 -4.12 -29.82
C PRO A 495 -4.95 -2.62 -29.56
N VAL A 496 -5.95 -1.99 -30.18
CA VAL A 496 -6.26 -0.58 -29.90
C VAL A 496 -7.03 -0.51 -28.59
N ILE A 497 -6.38 0.00 -27.55
CA ILE A 497 -6.97 0.17 -26.23
C ILE A 497 -7.27 1.65 -25.98
N GLY A 498 -8.56 1.98 -25.87
CA GLY A 498 -9.04 3.31 -25.53
C GLY A 498 -8.97 3.59 -24.02
N SER A 499 -9.09 4.87 -23.65
CA SER A 499 -9.07 5.32 -22.23
C SER A 499 -10.18 4.73 -21.37
N ASP A 500 -11.33 4.42 -21.96
CA ASP A 500 -12.52 3.90 -21.26
C ASP A 500 -12.61 2.37 -21.32
N THR A 501 -11.49 1.71 -21.60
CA THR A 501 -11.44 0.24 -21.64
C THR A 501 -11.54 -0.30 -20.21
N HIS A 502 -12.31 -1.38 -20.05
CA HIS A 502 -12.37 -2.18 -18.83
C HIS A 502 -11.81 -3.57 -19.10
N LEU A 503 -11.17 -4.13 -18.10
CA LEU A 503 -10.94 -5.56 -17.99
C LEU A 503 -12.20 -6.19 -17.39
N ILE A 504 -12.77 -7.15 -18.10
CA ILE A 504 -13.95 -7.92 -17.74
C ILE A 504 -13.47 -9.30 -17.32
N LEU A 505 -13.93 -9.78 -16.17
CA LEU A 505 -13.57 -11.09 -15.64
C LEU A 505 -14.78 -12.01 -15.74
N GLY A 506 -14.55 -13.22 -16.26
CA GLY A 506 -15.55 -14.27 -16.38
C GLY A 506 -16.65 -14.02 -17.42
N ALA A 507 -16.46 -13.06 -18.32
CA ALA A 507 -17.38 -12.75 -19.41
C ALA A 507 -16.66 -12.17 -20.63
N SER A 508 -17.29 -12.27 -21.81
CA SER A 508 -16.72 -11.75 -23.05
C SER A 508 -16.98 -10.25 -23.28
N SER A 509 -17.94 -9.64 -22.59
CA SER A 509 -18.34 -8.25 -22.83
C SER A 509 -18.96 -7.60 -21.58
N MET A 510 -18.96 -6.26 -21.55
CA MET A 510 -19.70 -5.48 -20.55
C MET A 510 -21.22 -5.69 -20.65
N SER A 511 -21.72 -6.11 -21.82
CA SER A 511 -23.13 -6.45 -22.04
C SER A 511 -23.51 -7.83 -21.48
N GLY A 512 -22.56 -8.58 -20.92
CA GLY A 512 -22.81 -9.84 -20.22
C GLY A 512 -23.23 -10.92 -21.19
N SER A 513 -22.36 -11.22 -22.14
CA SER A 513 -22.46 -12.35 -23.05
C SER A 513 -21.22 -13.21 -22.94
N GLY A 514 -21.35 -14.52 -23.21
CA GLY A 514 -20.24 -15.48 -23.17
C GLY A 514 -19.59 -15.52 -21.79
N HIS A 515 -20.23 -16.19 -20.83
CA HIS A 515 -19.77 -16.25 -19.44
C HIS A 515 -18.86 -17.45 -19.18
N LEU A 516 -18.14 -17.40 -18.06
CA LEU A 516 -17.30 -18.50 -17.61
C LEU A 516 -18.12 -19.73 -17.22
N PHE A 517 -19.25 -19.54 -16.52
CA PHE A 517 -19.94 -20.63 -15.81
C PHE A 517 -18.95 -21.46 -14.97
N GLY A 518 -18.36 -20.80 -13.99
CA GLY A 518 -17.26 -21.37 -13.23
C GLY A 518 -16.63 -20.41 -12.24
N HIS A 519 -15.48 -20.80 -11.71
CA HIS A 519 -14.80 -20.05 -10.67
C HIS A 519 -13.60 -19.29 -11.22
N LEU A 520 -13.36 -18.10 -10.67
CA LEU A 520 -12.10 -17.38 -10.79
C LEU A 520 -11.46 -17.19 -9.42
N ASN A 521 -10.16 -17.41 -9.33
CA ASN A 521 -9.36 -17.02 -8.17
C ASN A 521 -7.94 -16.63 -8.59
N ASP A 522 -7.21 -15.98 -7.69
CA ASP A 522 -5.81 -15.58 -7.87
C ASP A 522 -5.52 -14.83 -9.19
N PHE A 523 -6.37 -13.87 -9.53
CA PHE A 523 -6.21 -13.03 -10.71
C PHE A 523 -5.11 -11.97 -10.46
N ARG A 524 -4.11 -11.91 -11.35
CA ARG A 524 -2.92 -11.05 -11.25
C ARG A 524 -2.59 -10.41 -12.59
N THR A 525 -2.15 -9.16 -12.55
CA THR A 525 -1.58 -8.46 -13.72
C THR A 525 -0.18 -7.99 -13.41
N TYR A 526 0.71 -8.03 -14.38
CA TYR A 526 2.11 -7.65 -14.26
C TYR A 526 2.45 -6.68 -15.39
N ASP A 527 3.24 -5.66 -15.08
CA ASP A 527 3.78 -4.69 -16.04
C ASP A 527 5.10 -5.13 -16.67
N PHE A 528 5.37 -6.43 -16.62
CA PHE A 528 6.53 -7.08 -17.22
C PHE A 528 6.15 -8.48 -17.71
N ALA A 529 7.00 -9.03 -18.57
CA ALA A 529 6.87 -10.39 -19.06
C ALA A 529 7.44 -11.37 -18.04
N LEU A 530 6.61 -12.30 -17.57
CA LEU A 530 7.05 -13.40 -16.73
C LEU A 530 7.89 -14.36 -17.58
N ASN A 531 9.01 -14.83 -17.01
CA ASN A 531 9.78 -15.92 -17.59
C ASN A 531 9.17 -17.29 -17.23
N SER A 532 9.65 -18.36 -17.86
CA SER A 532 9.12 -19.72 -17.65
C SER A 532 9.17 -20.19 -16.20
N ASP A 533 10.22 -19.84 -15.46
CA ASP A 533 10.40 -20.25 -14.06
C ASP A 533 9.42 -19.48 -13.17
N GLU A 534 9.21 -18.19 -13.44
CA GLU A 534 8.19 -17.37 -12.75
C GLU A 534 6.77 -17.90 -13.03
N VAL A 535 6.47 -18.36 -14.25
CA VAL A 535 5.18 -18.98 -14.58
C VAL A 535 5.00 -20.31 -13.85
N SER A 536 6.04 -21.16 -13.84
CA SER A 536 6.01 -22.48 -13.16
C SER A 536 5.83 -22.32 -11.65
N PHE A 537 6.51 -21.35 -11.04
CA PHE A 537 6.33 -21.01 -9.62
C PHE A 537 4.88 -20.61 -9.31
N LEU A 538 4.24 -19.83 -10.19
CA LEU A 538 2.82 -19.48 -10.00
C LEU A 538 1.92 -20.72 -10.11
N ALA A 539 2.25 -21.67 -10.99
CA ALA A 539 1.52 -22.92 -11.15
C ALA A 539 1.62 -23.86 -9.92
N GLY A 540 2.51 -23.56 -8.98
CA GLY A 540 2.67 -24.33 -7.74
C GLY A 540 3.68 -25.48 -7.85
N GLU A 541 4.59 -25.42 -8.84
CA GLU A 541 5.71 -26.35 -9.00
C GLU A 541 6.99 -25.95 -8.25
#